data_AF-A0A820SBQ5-F1
#
_entry.id   AF-A0A820SBQ5-F1
#
_cell.length_a   1.000
_cell.length_b   1.000
_cell.length_c   1.000
_cell.angle_alpha   90.00
_cell.angle_beta   90.00
_cell.angle_gamma   90.00
#
_symmetry.space_group_name_H-M   'P 1'
#
loop_
_entity.id
_entity.type
_entity.pdbx_description
1 polymer ?
#
loop_
_entity_poly.entity_id
_entity_poly.type
_entity_poly.pdbx_seq_one_letter_code
_entity_poly.pdbx_strand_id
1 'polypeptide(L)'
;AWFGLDSDVVSYALVSDDVSHDKYSIHVCLTRIITELKKTFSSLETVNIFSDGAAAQFKQRFSFANLTFLSNDHNVNLIWNFFSTGHGRGAVDGVGGTVK
;
A
#
# COMPACT_ATOMS: atom_id res chain seq x y z
N ALA A 1 -1.36 14.90 11.87
CA ALA A 1 -2.10 14.39 10.70
C ALA A 1 -1.48 15.02 9.47
N TRP A 2 -1.23 14.25 8.41
CA TRP A 2 -0.81 14.81 7.13
C TRP A 2 -1.98 15.60 6.55
N PHE A 3 -1.97 16.91 6.77
CA PHE A 3 -2.89 17.84 6.13
C PHE A 3 -2.30 18.18 4.76
N GLY A 4 -2.48 17.28 3.81
CA GLY A 4 -2.14 17.55 2.41
C GLY A 4 -3.06 18.65 1.89
N LEU A 5 -2.47 19.74 1.40
CA LEU A 5 -3.15 20.79 0.65
C LEU A 5 -3.90 20.18 -0.54
N ASP A 6 -5.08 20.71 -0.86
CA ASP A 6 -6.02 20.32 -1.92
C ASP A 6 -5.35 19.65 -3.13
N SER A 7 -5.20 18.33 -3.05
CA SER A 7 -4.86 17.47 -4.17
C SER A 7 -6.00 16.47 -4.30
N ASP A 8 -6.37 16.17 -5.54
CA ASP A 8 -7.43 15.19 -5.82
C ASP A 8 -7.08 13.86 -5.16
N VAL A 9 -7.85 13.50 -4.13
CA VAL A 9 -7.67 12.23 -3.41
C VAL A 9 -8.19 11.11 -4.31
N VAL A 10 -7.28 10.27 -4.81
CA VAL A 10 -7.62 9.09 -5.60
C VAL A 10 -7.61 7.85 -4.71
N SER A 11 -8.70 7.09 -4.74
CA SER A 11 -8.81 5.80 -4.06
C SER A 11 -8.66 4.66 -5.06
N TYR A 12 -7.92 3.62 -4.68
CA TYR A 12 -7.76 2.40 -5.47
C TYR A 12 -8.37 1.21 -4.73
N ALA A 13 -9.08 0.36 -5.45
CA ALA A 13 -9.52 -0.95 -5.00
C ALA A 13 -9.15 -1.98 -6.07
N LEU A 14 -8.51 -3.07 -5.66
CA LEU A 14 -8.18 -4.18 -6.54
C LEU A 14 -9.07 -5.36 -6.20
N VAL A 15 -9.73 -5.89 -7.24
CA VAL A 15 -10.57 -7.09 -7.14
C VAL A 15 -9.84 -8.20 -7.87
N SER A 16 -9.73 -9.35 -7.21
CA SER A 16 -9.09 -10.55 -7.74
C SER A 16 -9.99 -11.76 -7.47
N ASP A 17 -9.98 -12.73 -8.37
CA ASP A 17 -10.59 -14.05 -8.20
C ASP A 17 -9.72 -15.00 -7.36
N ASP A 18 -8.46 -14.63 -7.10
CA ASP A 18 -7.57 -15.36 -6.21
C ASP A 18 -8.06 -15.32 -4.75
N VAL A 19 -8.39 -16.50 -4.23
CA VAL A 19 -8.87 -16.73 -2.85
C VAL A 19 -7.74 -17.09 -1.88
N SER A 20 -6.50 -17.22 -2.35
CA SER A 20 -5.37 -17.62 -1.49
C SER A 20 -4.96 -16.53 -0.50
N HIS A 21 -5.23 -15.26 -0.84
CA HIS A 21 -4.93 -14.08 -0.03
C HIS A 21 -3.53 -14.12 0.57
N ASP A 22 -2.57 -14.55 -0.21
CA ASP A 22 -1.24 -14.85 0.26
C ASP A 22 -0.26 -13.70 -0.07
N LYS A 23 0.99 -13.87 0.36
CA LYS A 23 2.07 -12.89 0.14
C LYS A 23 2.32 -12.56 -1.34
N TYR A 24 2.07 -13.50 -2.26
CA TYR A 24 2.24 -13.29 -3.70
C TYR A 24 1.13 -12.41 -4.24
N SER A 25 -0.12 -12.64 -3.79
CA SER A 25 -1.26 -11.79 -4.15
C SER A 25 -1.00 -10.34 -3.74
N ILE A 26 -0.46 -10.11 -2.54
CA ILE A 26 -0.07 -8.78 -2.06
C ILE A 26 1.04 -8.17 -2.93
N HIS A 27 2.07 -8.94 -3.28
CA HIS A 27 3.15 -8.47 -4.15
C HIS A 27 2.63 -8.02 -5.53
N VAL A 28 1.75 -8.82 -6.15
CA VAL A 28 1.15 -8.49 -7.45
C VAL A 28 0.29 -7.23 -7.34
N CYS A 29 -0.54 -7.11 -6.30
CA CYS A 29 -1.37 -5.92 -6.07
C CYS A 29 -0.51 -4.66 -5.91
N LEU A 30 0.54 -4.71 -5.09
CA LEU A 30 1.45 -3.58 -4.88
C LEU A 30 2.18 -3.19 -6.18
N THR A 31 2.68 -4.19 -6.92
CA THR A 31 3.31 -3.98 -8.24
C THR A 31 2.37 -3.24 -9.19
N ARG A 32 1.10 -3.66 -9.23
CA ARG A 32 0.10 -3.02 -10.09
C ARG A 32 -0.15 -1.57 -9.68
N ILE A 33 -0.34 -1.31 -8.38
CA ILE A 33 -0.56 0.06 -7.87
C ILE A 33 0.64 0.95 -8.20
N ILE A 34 1.86 0.53 -7.88
CA ILE A 34 3.07 1.34 -8.12
C ILE A 34 3.26 1.61 -9.61
N THR A 35 2.99 0.62 -10.46
CA THR A 35 3.05 0.79 -11.91
C THR A 35 2.06 1.84 -12.41
N GLU A 36 0.81 1.84 -11.92
CA GLU A 36 -0.17 2.87 -12.28
C GLU A 36 0.23 4.25 -11.73
N LEU A 37 0.72 4.32 -10.50
CA LEU A 37 1.21 5.59 -9.91
C LEU A 37 2.36 6.18 -10.74
N LYS A 38 3.31 5.37 -11.22
CA LYS A 38 4.40 5.85 -12.09
C LYS A 38 3.92 6.34 -13.46
N LYS A 39 2.84 5.78 -14.00
CA LYS A 39 2.24 6.27 -15.25
C LYS A 39 1.57 7.62 -15.04
N THR A 40 0.86 7.78 -13.91
CA THR A 40 0.15 9.01 -13.56
C THR A 40 1.09 10.13 -13.13
N PHE A 41 2.15 9.78 -12.39
CA PHE A 41 3.11 10.70 -11.81
C PHE A 41 4.51 10.36 -12.30
N SER A 42 4.92 10.94 -13.44
CA SER A 42 6.19 10.64 -14.10
C SER A 42 7.42 10.97 -13.23
N SER A 43 7.29 11.89 -12.27
CA SER A 43 8.33 12.28 -11.30
C SER A 43 8.14 11.62 -9.92
N LEU A 44 7.42 10.49 -9.83
CA LEU A 44 7.23 9.79 -8.57
C LEU A 44 8.55 9.26 -8.01
N GLU A 45 9.01 9.86 -6.91
CA GLU A 45 10.27 9.50 -6.26
C GLU A 45 10.07 8.65 -5.00
N THR A 46 9.05 8.95 -4.19
CA THR A 46 8.80 8.29 -2.91
C THR A 46 7.36 7.83 -2.77
N VAL A 47 7.17 6.61 -2.27
CA VAL A 47 5.87 6.03 -1.94
C VAL A 47 5.85 5.67 -0.45
N ASN A 48 4.90 6.25 0.29
CA ASN A 48 4.65 5.92 1.69
C ASN A 48 3.49 4.94 1.79
N ILE A 49 3.77 3.72 2.25
CA ILE A 49 2.77 2.69 2.54
C ILE A 49 2.44 2.75 4.03
N PHE A 50 1.15 2.71 4.35
CA PHE A 50 0.67 2.62 5.72
C PHE A 50 -0.11 1.34 5.91
N SER A 51 0.18 0.59 6.97
CA SER A 51 -0.53 -0.64 7.33
C SER A 51 -0.89 -0.66 8.80
N ASP A 52 -1.96 -1.37 9.17
CA ASP A 52 -2.24 -1.69 10.56
C ASP A 52 -1.26 -2.76 11.08
N GLY A 53 -1.16 -2.91 12.40
CA GLY A 53 -0.58 -4.05 13.04
C GLY A 53 0.90 -3.88 13.36
N ALA A 54 1.31 -2.72 13.88
CA ALA A 54 2.71 -2.45 14.26
C ALA A 54 3.33 -3.57 15.11
N ALA A 55 2.59 -4.18 16.04
CA ALA A 55 3.08 -5.27 16.87
C ALA A 55 3.50 -6.53 16.07
N ALA A 56 2.89 -6.76 14.90
CA ALA A 56 3.18 -7.89 14.03
C ALA A 56 4.20 -7.58 12.93
N GLN A 57 4.66 -6.32 12.79
CA GLN A 57 5.52 -5.90 11.67
C GLN A 57 6.81 -6.72 11.57
N PHE A 58 7.45 -7.02 12.70
CA PHE A 58 8.71 -7.78 12.72
C PHE A 58 8.54 -9.27 12.40
N LYS A 59 7.29 -9.79 12.39
CA LYS A 59 6.99 -11.16 11.99
C LYS A 59 6.69 -11.28 10.49
N GLN A 60 6.48 -10.18 9.79
CA GLN A 60 6.16 -10.16 8.35
C GLN A 60 7.41 -9.92 7.49
N ARG A 61 8.25 -10.96 7.34
CA ARG A 61 9.43 -10.91 6.45
C ARG A 61 9.10 -10.53 5.00
N PHE A 62 7.88 -10.83 4.54
CA PHE A 62 7.46 -10.56 3.17
C PHE A 62 7.21 -9.07 2.91
N SER A 63 6.81 -8.29 3.92
CA SER A 63 6.67 -6.84 3.80
C SER A 63 8.05 -6.19 3.58
N PHE A 64 9.08 -6.67 4.27
CA PHE A 64 10.47 -6.26 4.03
C PHE A 64 10.98 -6.68 2.64
N ALA A 65 10.67 -7.91 2.21
CA ALA A 65 11.03 -8.35 0.86
C ALA A 65 10.39 -7.43 -0.20
N ASN A 66 9.09 -7.13 -0.06
CA ASN A 66 8.40 -6.19 -0.93
C ASN A 66 9.03 -4.79 -0.89
N LEU A 67 9.39 -4.29 0.30
CA LEU A 67 10.08 -3.00 0.45
C LEU A 67 11.36 -2.93 -0.39
N THR A 68 12.17 -3.99 -0.36
CA THR A 68 13.44 -4.06 -1.10
C THR A 68 13.23 -4.25 -2.60
N PHE A 69 12.49 -5.29 -3.00
CA PHE A 69 12.36 -5.65 -4.40
C PHE A 69 11.53 -4.63 -5.18
N LEU A 70 10.39 -4.18 -4.65
CA LEU A 70 9.57 -3.17 -5.35
C LEU A 70 10.30 -1.83 -5.48
N SER A 71 11.13 -1.46 -4.49
CA SER A 71 11.91 -0.22 -4.53
C SER A 71 12.90 -0.27 -5.68
N ASN A 72 13.62 -1.37 -5.78
CA ASN A 72 14.59 -1.62 -6.85
C ASN A 72 13.91 -1.72 -8.23
N ASP A 73 12.87 -2.57 -8.36
CA ASP A 73 12.25 -2.90 -9.63
C ASP A 73 11.50 -1.70 -10.24
N HIS A 74 10.97 -0.83 -9.39
CA HIS A 74 10.29 0.40 -9.82
C HIS A 74 11.15 1.66 -9.72
N ASN A 75 12.41 1.56 -9.27
CA ASN A 75 13.30 2.70 -9.05
C ASN A 75 12.58 3.83 -8.28
N VAL A 76 12.00 3.48 -7.13
CA VAL A 76 11.22 4.39 -6.28
C VAL A 76 11.57 4.13 -4.82
N ASN A 77 11.73 5.18 -4.03
CA ASN A 77 11.95 5.04 -2.60
C ASN A 77 10.65 4.61 -1.91
N LEU A 78 10.62 3.41 -1.33
CA LEU A 78 9.48 2.93 -0.55
C LEU A 78 9.75 3.10 0.94
N ILE A 79 8.76 3.65 1.64
CA ILE A 79 8.76 3.77 3.09
C ILE A 79 7.50 3.07 3.60
N TRP A 80 7.67 2.05 4.44
CA TRP A 80 6.55 1.31 5.02
C TRP A 80 6.38 1.65 6.50
N ASN A 81 5.25 2.27 6.82
CA ASN A 81 4.87 2.69 8.15
C ASN A 81 3.75 1.80 8.69
N PHE A 82 3.74 1.62 10.01
CA PHE A 82 2.69 0.88 10.70
C PHE A 82 1.99 1.76 11.72
N PHE A 83 0.68 1.65 11.77
CA PHE A 83 -0.10 2.29 12.81
C PHE A 83 -0.22 1.39 14.06
N SER A 84 -0.53 2.00 15.21
CA SER A 84 -0.72 1.27 16.46
C SER A 84 -1.98 0.41 16.44
N THR A 85 -1.93 -0.77 17.06
CA THR A 85 -3.12 -1.61 17.21
C THR A 85 -4.24 -0.89 17.97
N GLY A 86 -5.47 -0.95 17.46
CA GLY A 86 -6.66 -0.37 18.10
C GLY A 86 -6.95 1.10 17.78
N HIS A 87 -6.20 1.71 16.87
CA HIS A 87 -6.67 2.91 16.16
C HIS A 87 -8.00 2.63 15.41
N GLY A 88 -8.86 3.65 15.33
CA GLY A 88 -10.18 3.56 14.71
C GLY A 88 -10.15 3.30 13.19
N ARG A 89 -11.34 3.10 12.62
CA ARG A 89 -11.51 2.89 11.17
C ARG A 89 -11.00 4.09 10.36
N GLY A 90 -10.28 3.80 9.27
CA GLY A 90 -9.72 4.79 8.35
C GLY A 90 -10.54 4.93 7.05
N ALA A 91 -10.13 5.85 6.18
CA ALA A 91 -10.78 6.07 4.88
C ALA A 91 -10.83 4.79 4.01
N VAL A 92 -9.80 3.94 4.12
CA VAL A 92 -9.72 2.65 3.42
C VAL A 92 -10.87 1.70 3.77
N ASP A 93 -11.40 1.77 5.00
CA ASP A 93 -12.53 0.93 5.42
C ASP A 93 -13.83 1.33 4.71
N GLY A 94 -14.01 2.63 4.41
CA GLY A 94 -15.16 3.13 3.65
C GLY A 94 -15.14 2.69 2.19
N VAL A 95 -13.96 2.75 1.56
CA VAL A 95 -13.76 2.24 0.19
C VAL A 95 -14.03 0.73 0.14
N GLY A 96 -13.40 -0.03 1.05
CA GLY A 96 -13.59 -1.48 1.12
C GLY A 96 -15.04 -1.89 1.41
N GLY A 97 -15.74 -1.13 2.28
CA GLY A 97 -17.15 -1.36 2.56
C GLY A 97 -18.09 -1.07 1.40
N THR A 98 -17.69 -0.19 0.46
CA THR A 98 -18.49 0.14 -0.74
C THR A 98 -18.28 -0.87 -1.86
N VAL A 99 -17.09 -1.45 -1.96
CA VAL A 99 -16.72 -2.42 -3.01
C VAL A 99 -17.30 -3.83 -2.72
N LYS A 100 -17.55 -4.15 -1.45
CA LYS A 100 -18.02 -5.47 -0.99
C LYS A 100 -19.55 -5.58 -0.99
#